data_AF-A0A7X8WM06-F1
#
_entry.id   AF-A0A7X8WM06-F1
#
_cell.length_a   1.000
_cell.length_b   1.000
_cell.length_c   1.000
_cell.angle_alpha   90.00
_cell.angle_beta   90.00
_cell.angle_gamma   90.00
#
_symmetry.space_group_name_H-M   'P 1'
#
loop_
_entity.id
_entity.type
_entity.pdbx_description
1 polymer ?
#
loop_
_entity_poly.entity_id
_entity_poly.type
_entity_poly.pdbx_seq_one_letter_code
_entity_poly.pdbx_strand_id
1 'polypeptide(L)'
;MQIFYAPNITTSLELPESEAKHCTQVLRLKEGDTITITDGQGFFYEATLTVASKKKCRVRIDRTIEVEKLYPNHLHIAIAPTKRMERMEWWVEKATEIGIDEISFLN
;
A
#
# COMPACT_ATOMS: atom_id res chain seq x y z
N MET A 1 3.04 -10.17 -8.09
CA MET A 1 1.95 -9.21 -8.34
C MET A 1 2.36 -7.89 -7.72
N GLN A 2 2.32 -6.77 -8.45
CA GLN A 2 2.73 -5.45 -7.94
C GLN A 2 1.52 -4.82 -7.24
N ILE A 3 1.67 -4.40 -5.99
CA ILE A 3 0.62 -3.73 -5.20
C ILE A 3 1.05 -2.28 -5.00
N PHE A 4 0.16 -1.35 -5.34
CA PHE A 4 0.36 0.09 -5.15
C PHE A 4 -0.48 0.60 -3.97
N TYR A 5 0.04 1.53 -3.19
CA TYR A 5 -0.71 2.15 -2.10
C TYR A 5 -1.37 3.47 -2.55
N ALA A 6 -2.69 3.54 -2.50
CA ALA A 6 -3.44 4.75 -2.85
C ALA A 6 -4.65 4.91 -1.92
N PRO A 7 -4.51 5.65 -0.79
CA PRO A 7 -5.54 5.72 0.24
C PRO A 7 -6.85 6.37 -0.21
N ASN A 8 -6.81 7.18 -1.27
CA ASN A 8 -7.98 7.90 -1.79
C ASN A 8 -8.46 7.34 -3.14
N ILE A 9 -8.10 6.11 -3.50
CA ILE A 9 -8.32 5.60 -4.87
C ILE A 9 -9.80 5.55 -5.28
N THR A 10 -10.71 5.34 -4.32
CA THR A 10 -12.15 5.29 -4.54
C THR A 10 -12.77 6.65 -4.87
N THR A 11 -12.09 7.75 -4.54
CA THR A 11 -12.57 9.12 -4.80
C THR A 11 -11.80 9.81 -5.92
N SER A 12 -10.46 9.67 -5.95
CA SER A 12 -9.61 10.34 -6.94
C SER A 12 -9.44 9.57 -8.25
N LEU A 13 -9.52 8.23 -8.20
CA LEU A 13 -9.17 7.33 -9.31
C LEU A 13 -7.78 7.62 -9.90
N GLU A 14 -6.86 8.12 -9.07
CA GLU A 14 -5.50 8.51 -9.44
C GLU A 14 -4.51 8.04 -8.39
N LEU A 15 -3.40 7.44 -8.84
CA LEU A 15 -2.30 7.03 -7.96
C LEU A 15 -1.56 8.27 -7.42
N PRO A 16 -1.05 8.22 -6.17
CA PRO A 16 -0.12 9.23 -5.66
C PRO A 16 1.11 9.39 -6.57
N GLU A 17 1.75 10.56 -6.56
CA GLU A 17 2.88 10.86 -7.44
C GLU A 17 4.04 9.86 -7.29
N SER A 18 4.34 9.41 -6.07
CA SER A 18 5.36 8.40 -5.79
C SER A 18 5.07 7.09 -6.52
N GLU A 19 3.82 6.63 -6.45
CA GLU A 19 3.35 5.38 -7.08
C GLU A 19 3.24 5.53 -8.60
N ALA A 20 2.79 6.69 -9.10
CA ALA A 20 2.75 7.00 -10.53
C ALA A 20 4.15 6.92 -11.17
N LYS A 21 5.18 7.41 -10.47
CA LYS A 21 6.57 7.32 -10.92
C LYS A 21 7.06 5.87 -10.91
N HIS A 22 6.78 5.11 -9.86
CA HIS A 22 7.14 3.70 -9.77
C HIS A 22 6.48 2.88 -10.91
N CYS A 23 5.18 3.08 -11.10
CA CYS A 23 4.37 2.47 -12.16
C CYS A 23 4.93 2.73 -13.57
N THR A 24 5.22 4.00 -13.91
CA THR A 24 5.54 4.39 -15.30
C THR A 24 7.04 4.40 -15.63
N GLN A 25 7.92 4.69 -14.68
CA GLN A 25 9.35 4.84 -14.96
C GLN A 25 10.16 3.59 -14.59
N VAL A 26 9.78 2.92 -13.49
CA VAL A 26 10.48 1.73 -13.01
C VAL A 26 9.89 0.49 -13.67
N LEU A 27 8.57 0.29 -13.50
CA LEU A 27 7.88 -0.88 -14.05
C LEU A 27 7.49 -0.72 -15.51
N ARG A 28 7.44 0.53 -16.01
CA ARG A 28 7.13 0.87 -17.41
C ARG A 28 5.77 0.34 -17.88
N LEU A 29 4.81 0.30 -16.96
CA LEU A 29 3.43 -0.05 -17.27
C LEU A 29 2.79 1.02 -18.15
N LYS A 30 1.82 0.61 -18.97
CA LYS A 30 1.16 1.42 -19.97
C LYS A 30 -0.35 1.42 -19.76
N GLU A 31 -1.02 2.32 -20.46
CA GLU A 31 -2.48 2.31 -20.57
C GLU A 31 -2.97 0.94 -21.05
N GLY A 32 -4.00 0.42 -20.39
CA GLY A 32 -4.51 -0.93 -20.62
C GLY A 32 -3.92 -2.00 -19.71
N ASP A 33 -2.79 -1.76 -19.04
CA ASP A 33 -2.24 -2.73 -18.09
C ASP A 33 -3.06 -2.77 -16.80
N THR A 34 -3.17 -3.98 -16.22
CA THR A 34 -3.84 -4.20 -14.94
C THR A 34 -2.86 -4.10 -13.78
N ILE A 35 -3.28 -3.44 -12.71
CA ILE A 35 -2.56 -3.31 -11.45
C ILE A 35 -3.46 -3.65 -10.26
N THR A 36 -2.83 -4.00 -9.14
CA THR A 36 -3.51 -4.17 -7.86
C THR A 36 -3.19 -2.97 -6.97
N ILE A 37 -4.21 -2.41 -6.34
CA ILE A 37 -4.10 -1.24 -5.47
C ILE A 37 -4.68 -1.60 -4.10
N THR A 38 -4.12 -1.06 -3.03
CA THR A 38 -4.74 -1.09 -1.69
C THR A 38 -4.90 0.32 -1.15
N ASP A 39 -5.99 0.55 -0.41
CA ASP A 39 -6.24 1.78 0.34
C ASP A 39 -5.69 1.74 1.77
N GLY A 40 -5.13 0.61 2.21
CA GLY A 40 -4.68 0.39 3.59
C GLY A 40 -5.81 0.25 4.61
N GLN A 41 -7.07 0.14 4.17
CA GLN A 41 -8.26 0.06 5.01
C GLN A 41 -8.98 -1.30 4.88
N GLY A 42 -8.26 -2.33 4.41
CA GLY A 42 -8.77 -3.68 4.26
C GLY A 42 -9.32 -4.00 2.87
N PHE A 43 -9.09 -3.15 1.87
CA PHE A 43 -9.51 -3.43 0.49
C PHE A 43 -8.33 -3.52 -0.47
N PHE A 44 -8.47 -4.43 -1.43
CA PHE A 44 -7.74 -4.45 -2.68
C PHE A 44 -8.66 -4.07 -3.84
N TYR A 45 -8.07 -3.42 -4.84
CA TYR A 45 -8.73 -3.00 -6.06
C TYR A 45 -7.92 -3.54 -7.24
N GLU A 46 -8.54 -4.38 -8.06
CA GLU A 46 -8.01 -4.68 -9.38
C GLU A 46 -8.45 -3.54 -10.30
N ALA A 47 -7.48 -2.91 -10.97
CA ALA A 47 -7.75 -1.73 -11.76
C ALA A 47 -6.93 -1.71 -13.04
N THR A 48 -7.53 -1.17 -14.09
CA THR A 48 -6.87 -0.95 -15.38
C THR A 48 -6.36 0.48 -15.46
N LEU A 49 -5.10 0.66 -15.88
CA LEU A 49 -4.53 1.96 -16.17
C LEU A 49 -5.26 2.62 -17.35
N THR A 50 -5.85 3.80 -17.12
CA THR A 50 -6.53 4.60 -18.15
C THR A 50 -5.66 5.74 -18.67
N VAL A 51 -4.74 6.23 -17.82
CA VAL A 51 -3.70 7.20 -18.21
C VAL A 51 -2.42 6.76 -17.54
N ALA A 52 -1.34 6.60 -18.30
CA ALA A 52 -0.03 6.20 -17.78
C ALA A 52 1.04 7.23 -18.18
N SER A 53 1.15 8.32 -17.41
CA SER A 53 2.13 9.38 -17.65
C SER A 53 3.08 9.57 -16.46
N LYS A 54 4.21 10.23 -16.68
CA LYS A 54 5.23 10.48 -15.65
C LYS A 54 4.71 11.23 -14.41
N LYS A 55 3.63 12.02 -14.55
CA LYS A 55 3.09 12.88 -13.49
C LYS A 55 1.66 12.51 -13.06
N LYS A 56 0.93 11.79 -13.91
CA LYS A 56 -0.47 11.41 -13.69
C LYS A 56 -0.67 9.97 -14.09
N CYS A 57 -1.17 9.17 -13.17
CA CYS A 57 -1.48 7.78 -13.40
C CYS A 57 -2.92 7.52 -12.94
N ARG A 58 -3.85 7.47 -13.89
CA ARG A 58 -5.28 7.29 -13.61
C ARG A 58 -5.72 5.87 -13.87
N VAL A 59 -6.71 5.43 -13.14
CA VAL A 59 -7.21 4.06 -13.20
C VAL A 59 -8.72 4.01 -13.34
N ARG A 60 -9.20 2.86 -13.83
CA ARG A 60 -10.58 2.43 -13.71
C ARG A 60 -10.59 1.18 -12.84
N ILE A 61 -11.33 1.22 -11.73
CA ILE A 61 -11.48 0.05 -10.86
C ILE A 61 -12.35 -0.97 -11.59
N ASP A 62 -11.82 -2.18 -11.76
CA ASP A 62 -12.49 -3.33 -12.35
C ASP A 62 -13.19 -4.17 -11.30
N ARG A 63 -12.53 -4.35 -10.15
CA ARG A 63 -13.02 -5.19 -9.06
C ARG A 63 -12.54 -4.67 -7.71
N THR A 64 -13.42 -4.74 -6.72
CA THR A 64 -13.09 -4.50 -5.30
C THR A 64 -13.10 -5.83 -4.56
N ILE A 65 -12.09 -6.05 -3.72
CA ILE A 65 -11.86 -7.27 -2.95
C ILE A 65 -11.67 -6.84 -1.50
N GLU A 66 -12.56 -7.27 -0.62
CA GLU A 66 -12.42 -7.10 0.84
C GLU A 66 -11.47 -8.16 1.39
N VAL A 67 -10.60 -7.76 2.31
CA VAL A 67 -9.61 -8.62 2.94
C VAL A 67 -10.03 -8.89 4.38
N GLU A 68 -10.26 -10.15 4.69
CA GLU A 68 -10.49 -10.58 6.06
C GLU A 68 -9.19 -10.51 6.88
N LYS A 69 -9.32 -10.16 8.16
CA LYS A 69 -8.20 -10.22 9.09
C LYS A 69 -7.70 -11.66 9.22
N LEU A 70 -6.37 -11.83 9.26
CA LEU A 70 -5.73 -13.13 9.44
C LEU A 70 -6.05 -13.78 10.79
N TYR A 71 -6.28 -12.96 11.82
CA TYR A 71 -6.60 -13.39 13.17
C TYR A 71 -7.74 -12.53 13.73
N PRO A 72 -8.57 -13.08 14.63
CA PRO A 72 -9.73 -12.35 15.17
C PRO A 72 -9.34 -11.33 16.26
N ASN A 73 -8.12 -11.40 16.80
CA ASN A 73 -7.65 -10.55 17.88
C ASN A 73 -6.96 -9.28 17.35
N HIS A 74 -6.87 -8.25 18.20
CA HIS A 74 -6.06 -7.05 17.96
C HIS A 74 -4.69 -7.22 18.64
N LEU A 75 -3.63 -7.31 17.85
CA LEU A 75 -2.25 -7.45 18.32
C LEU A 75 -1.59 -6.08 18.39
N HIS A 76 -1.37 -5.61 19.62
CA HIS A 76 -0.71 -4.33 19.90
C HIS A 76 0.65 -4.56 20.56
N ILE A 77 1.70 -3.93 20.03
CA ILE A 77 3.03 -3.94 20.64
C ILE A 77 3.42 -2.52 21.07
N ALA A 78 3.69 -2.36 22.36
CA ALA A 78 4.33 -1.18 22.91
C ALA A 78 5.83 -1.46 23.14
N ILE A 79 6.70 -0.67 22.51
CA ILE A 79 8.16 -0.89 22.53
C ILE A 79 8.94 0.41 22.72
N ALA A 80 9.99 0.37 23.54
CA ALA A 80 10.92 1.50 23.66
C ALA A 80 11.81 1.59 22.40
N PRO A 81 11.93 2.76 21.75
CA PRO A 81 12.82 2.95 20.60
C PRO A 81 14.26 2.60 20.94
N THR A 82 14.92 1.85 20.06
CA THR A 82 16.36 1.63 20.20
C THR A 82 17.14 2.85 19.70
N LYS A 83 18.36 3.03 20.21
CA LYS A 83 19.25 4.14 19.82
C LYS A 83 19.57 4.15 18.32
N ARG A 84 19.53 3.00 17.63
CA ARG A 84 19.84 2.89 16.20
C ARG A 84 18.55 2.72 15.41
N MET A 85 18.15 3.74 14.65
CA MET A 85 16.86 3.76 13.94
C MET A 85 16.71 2.62 12.92
N GLU A 86 17.80 2.19 12.28
CA GLU A 86 17.82 1.04 11.36
C GLU A 86 17.24 -0.24 11.98
N ARG A 87 17.44 -0.46 13.29
CA ARG A 87 16.85 -1.61 14.00
C ARG A 87 15.34 -1.47 14.14
N MET A 88 14.85 -0.25 14.32
CA MET A 88 13.41 0.03 14.43
C MET A 88 12.74 -0.10 13.06
N GLU A 89 13.35 0.44 12.01
CA GLU A 89 12.85 0.29 10.63
C GLU A 89 12.70 -1.18 10.24
N TRP A 90 13.77 -1.97 10.43
CA TRP A 90 13.72 -3.42 10.20
C TRP A 90 12.64 -4.11 11.04
N TRP A 91 12.49 -3.72 12.31
CA TRP A 91 11.51 -4.34 13.19
C TRP A 91 10.07 -4.01 12.78
N VAL A 92 9.78 -2.77 12.37
CA VAL A 92 8.45 -2.38 11.86
C VAL A 92 8.11 -3.15 10.58
N GLU A 93 9.09 -3.35 9.68
CA GLU A 93 8.92 -4.18 8.49
C GLU A 93 8.51 -5.61 8.88
N LYS A 94 9.24 -6.26 9.79
CA LYS A 94 8.91 -7.64 10.22
C LYS A 94 7.60 -7.71 11.00
N ALA A 95 7.28 -6.71 11.82
CA ALA A 95 6.00 -6.65 12.54
C ALA A 95 4.82 -6.55 11.57
N THR A 96 4.97 -5.77 10.49
CA THR A 96 3.96 -5.67 9.42
C THR A 96 3.79 -7.00 8.69
N GLU A 97 4.88 -7.70 8.36
CA GLU A 97 4.85 -9.02 7.70
C GLU A 97 4.18 -10.11 8.57
N ILE A 98 4.39 -10.06 9.89
CA ILE A 98 3.78 -11.02 10.84
C ILE A 98 2.29 -10.73 11.06
N GLY A 99 1.85 -9.49 10.83
CA GLY A 99 0.45 -9.07 11.00
C GLY A 99 0.16 -8.45 12.37
N ILE A 100 1.03 -7.56 12.84
CA ILE A 100 0.77 -6.71 14.02
C ILE A 100 -0.17 -5.57 13.62
N ASP A 101 -1.27 -5.38 14.38
CA ASP A 101 -2.29 -4.37 14.09
C ASP A 101 -1.84 -2.96 14.52
N GLU A 102 -1.12 -2.84 15.64
CA GLU A 102 -0.77 -1.55 16.21
C GLU A 102 0.61 -1.56 16.85
N ILE A 103 1.34 -0.46 16.70
CA ILE A 103 2.66 -0.24 17.28
C ILE A 103 2.65 1.09 18.04
N SER A 104 3.03 1.06 19.31
CA SER A 104 3.28 2.27 20.10
C SER A 104 4.74 2.36 20.52
N PHE A 105 5.37 3.49 20.22
CA PHE A 105 6.71 3.79 20.69
C PHE A 105 6.63 4.45 22.07
N LEU A 106 7.28 3.84 23.06
CA LEU A 106 7.32 4.34 24.43
C LEU A 106 8.35 5.46 24.58
N ASN A 107 8.05 6.43 25.44
CA ASN A 107 8.94 7.53 25.83
C ASN A 107 9.58 7.30 27.19
#